data_AF-A0A7I8WF58-F1
#
_entry.id   AF-A0A7I8WF58-F1
#
_cell.length_a   1.000
_cell.length_b   1.000
_cell.length_c   1.000
_cell.angle_alpha   90.00
_cell.angle_beta   90.00
_cell.angle_gamma   90.00
#
_symmetry.space_group_name_H-M   'P 1'
#
loop_
_entity.id
_entity.type
_entity.pdbx_description
1 polymer ?
#
loop_
_entity_poly.entity_id
_entity_poly.type
_entity_poly.pdbx_seq_one_letter_code
_entity_poly.pdbx_strand_id
1 'polypeptide(L)'
;MIRYSKLIIEPKYGNYIHLCQVEVFSSNIAHWKLTISKYNDGGFLQKLTNGDESDSVKLRLGKNYWVAINLLAYYNVFGLDFRLVSSALNAFKSFYVELTNDNPAVQYNSMNYSYCGEKDDNILGESDNFYTILCKTGGVKGQFVVLRSNLLSIYVVVSEIEIFGNYLKDLEKRSQNILFNKPCWASTIYSSRSHAYLATLGVRGGLFHTKRENNPWIWIDMLGMYKLFQIAILNRNNRRKLE
;
A
#
# COMPACT_ATOMS: atom_id res chain seq x y z
N MET A 1 -6.81 1.15 25.87
CA MET A 1 -7.53 2.30 25.29
C MET A 1 -7.09 3.52 26.07
N ILE A 2 -6.40 4.48 25.44
CA ILE A 2 -5.89 5.68 26.11
C ILE A 2 -6.83 6.84 25.74
N ARG A 3 -7.28 7.61 26.73
CA ARG A 3 -8.23 8.73 26.55
C ARG A 3 -7.55 10.10 26.56
N TYR A 4 -6.37 10.19 27.17
CA TYR A 4 -5.63 11.44 27.34
C TYR A 4 -4.15 11.22 27.08
N SER A 5 -3.56 12.10 26.29
CA SER A 5 -2.13 12.21 26.06
C SER A 5 -1.64 13.45 26.81
N LYS A 6 -0.69 13.30 27.73
CA LYS A 6 -0.10 14.43 28.46
C LYS A 6 1.31 14.67 27.94
N LEU A 7 1.50 15.76 27.19
CA LEU A 7 2.82 16.27 26.86
C LEU A 7 3.39 16.98 28.10
N ILE A 8 4.52 16.50 28.61
CA ILE A 8 5.24 17.15 29.73
C ILE A 8 6.58 17.63 29.18
N ILE A 9 6.77 18.94 29.15
CA ILE A 9 8.08 19.56 28.92
C ILE A 9 8.64 19.91 30.29
N GLU A 10 9.86 19.47 30.62
CA GLU A 10 10.47 19.78 31.92
C GLU A 10 10.53 21.30 32.14
N PRO A 11 9.82 21.83 33.15
CA PRO A 11 9.74 23.27 33.33
C PRO A 11 11.07 23.80 33.89
N LYS A 12 11.85 24.48 33.06
CA LYS A 12 12.79 25.48 33.55
C LYS A 12 12.01 26.77 33.84
N TYR A 13 12.26 27.38 35.00
CA TYR A 13 11.62 28.63 35.39
C TYR A 13 11.74 29.69 34.28
N GLY A 14 10.62 30.29 33.90
CA GLY A 14 10.58 31.43 32.96
C GLY A 14 10.28 31.11 31.48
N ASN A 15 9.94 29.87 31.12
CA ASN A 15 9.65 29.52 29.72
C ASN A 15 8.14 29.45 29.41
N TYR A 16 7.76 29.95 28.23
CA TYR A 16 6.43 29.77 27.62
C TYR A 16 6.48 28.64 26.60
N ILE A 17 5.38 27.89 26.47
CA ILE A 17 5.22 26.89 25.42
C ILE A 17 4.28 27.46 24.35
N HIS A 18 4.76 27.56 23.11
CA HIS A 18 3.96 27.87 21.93
C HIS A 18 3.95 26.63 21.03
N LEU A 19 2.76 26.07 20.78
CA LEU A 19 2.57 24.92 19.88
C LEU A 19 1.63 25.35 18.75
N CYS A 20 2.05 25.12 17.51
CA CYS A 20 1.21 25.39 16.33
C CYS A 20 0.18 24.26 16.11
N GLN A 21 0.56 23.01 16.37
CA GLN A 21 -0.29 21.84 16.18
C GLN A 21 0.25 20.67 17.03
N VAL A 22 -0.65 19.86 17.58
CA VAL A 22 -0.31 18.61 18.28
C VAL A 22 -1.19 17.51 17.73
N GLU A 23 -0.57 16.53 17.08
CA GLU A 23 -1.26 15.37 16.53
C GLU A 23 -0.78 14.11 17.25
N VAL A 24 -1.73 13.23 17.56
CA VAL A 24 -1.48 11.97 18.23
C VAL A 24 -1.99 10.88 17.33
N PHE A 25 -1.07 10.14 16.72
CA PHE A 25 -1.40 9.04 15.84
C PHE A 25 -1.42 7.70 16.60
N SER A 26 -2.24 6.76 16.12
CA SER A 26 -2.35 5.41 16.67
C SER A 26 -1.22 4.51 16.15
N SER A 27 -1.39 3.17 16.24
CA SER A 27 -0.47 2.20 15.64
C SER A 27 -0.28 2.41 14.14
N ASN A 28 0.94 2.18 13.65
CA ASN A 28 1.28 2.10 12.24
C ASN A 28 0.46 0.99 11.54
N ILE A 29 -0.51 1.37 10.71
CA ILE A 29 -1.40 0.44 10.00
C ILE A 29 -0.72 -0.21 8.77
N ALA A 30 0.45 0.28 8.37
CA ALA A 30 1.25 -0.27 7.28
C ALA A 30 2.16 -1.42 7.72
N HIS A 31 2.32 -1.65 9.03
CA HIS A 31 3.25 -2.66 9.55
C HIS A 31 3.03 -4.04 8.90
N TRP A 32 4.08 -4.53 8.22
CA TRP A 32 4.12 -5.77 7.41
C TRP A 32 3.04 -5.88 6.31
N LYS A 33 2.54 -4.75 5.82
CA LYS A 33 1.57 -4.73 4.71
C LYS A 33 2.26 -4.92 3.37
N LEU A 34 1.53 -5.51 2.42
CA LEU A 34 2.09 -5.85 1.12
C LEU A 34 2.40 -4.58 0.34
N THR A 35 3.67 -4.38 0.00
CA THR A 35 4.12 -3.29 -0.86
C THR A 35 4.37 -3.79 -2.27
N ILE A 36 3.69 -3.17 -3.24
CA ILE A 36 3.85 -3.42 -4.67
C ILE A 36 4.37 -2.16 -5.36
N SER A 37 5.01 -2.32 -6.50
CA SER A 37 5.47 -1.18 -7.31
C SER A 37 5.34 -1.51 -8.78
N LYS A 38 5.28 -0.48 -9.62
CA LYS A 38 5.36 -0.68 -11.06
C LYS A 38 6.78 -1.06 -11.50
N TYR A 39 7.78 -0.62 -10.74
CA TYR A 39 9.18 -0.82 -11.05
C TYR A 39 9.97 -0.90 -9.74
N ASN A 40 10.73 -1.98 -9.59
CA ASN A 40 11.55 -2.25 -8.42
C ASN A 40 13.00 -2.44 -8.88
N ASP A 41 13.91 -1.58 -8.41
CA ASP A 41 15.36 -1.63 -8.70
C ASP A 41 16.11 -2.71 -7.89
N GLY A 42 15.42 -3.77 -7.45
CA GLY A 42 16.03 -4.90 -6.74
C GLY A 42 16.02 -4.81 -5.21
N GLY A 43 15.19 -3.95 -4.62
CA GLY A 43 15.01 -3.87 -3.17
C GLY A 43 13.84 -4.73 -2.67
N PHE A 44 13.93 -5.28 -1.46
CA PHE A 44 12.80 -5.95 -0.83
C PHE A 44 11.81 -4.90 -0.29
N LEU A 45 10.77 -4.58 -1.06
CA LEU A 45 9.82 -3.49 -0.75
C LEU A 45 9.11 -3.63 0.61
N GLN A 46 9.08 -4.83 1.18
CA GLN A 46 8.53 -5.09 2.52
C GLN A 46 9.32 -4.33 3.61
N LYS A 47 10.60 -4.02 3.36
CA LYS A 47 11.46 -3.21 4.25
C LYS A 47 10.93 -1.80 4.49
N LEU A 48 10.07 -1.28 3.62
CA LEU A 48 9.47 0.05 3.82
C LEU A 48 8.43 0.10 4.95
N THR A 49 8.07 -1.04 5.51
CA THR A 49 6.92 -1.15 6.44
C THR A 49 7.15 -2.20 7.52
N ASN A 50 8.40 -2.64 7.71
CA ASN A 50 8.71 -3.75 8.61
C ASN A 50 8.98 -3.28 10.05
N GLY A 51 8.96 -1.97 10.30
CA GLY A 51 9.32 -1.35 11.57
C GLY A 51 10.84 -1.26 11.80
N ASP A 52 11.68 -1.55 10.80
CA ASP A 52 13.13 -1.46 10.89
C ASP A 52 13.65 -0.21 10.18
N GLU A 53 14.04 0.77 10.98
CA GLU A 53 14.52 2.07 10.52
C GLU A 53 15.99 2.06 10.05
N SER A 54 16.71 0.93 10.20
CA SER A 54 18.13 0.81 9.87
C SER A 54 18.39 0.43 8.40
N ASP A 55 17.39 -0.17 7.76
CA ASP A 55 17.43 -0.57 6.37
C ASP A 55 16.96 0.56 5.44
N SER A 56 17.18 0.42 4.13
CA SER A 56 16.60 1.35 3.15
C SER A 56 16.31 0.73 1.80
N VAL A 57 15.38 1.35 1.09
CA VAL A 57 14.94 0.96 -0.24
C VAL A 57 14.96 2.17 -1.17
N LYS A 58 15.61 2.01 -2.32
CA LYS A 58 15.56 2.98 -3.41
C LYS A 58 14.27 2.81 -4.21
N LEU A 59 13.43 3.83 -4.19
CA LEU A 59 12.16 3.89 -4.90
C LEU A 59 12.32 4.74 -6.15
N ARG A 60 11.70 4.30 -7.24
CA ARG A 60 11.54 5.09 -8.46
C ARG A 60 10.10 5.57 -8.57
N LEU A 61 9.88 6.88 -8.57
CA LEU A 61 8.56 7.50 -8.65
C LEU A 61 8.48 8.41 -9.88
N GLY A 62 7.29 8.65 -10.43
CA GLY A 62 7.10 9.55 -11.56
C GLY A 62 5.74 9.38 -12.22
N LYS A 63 5.52 10.08 -13.35
CA LYS A 63 4.26 10.00 -14.10
C LYS A 63 3.86 8.58 -14.46
N ASN A 64 4.86 7.70 -14.63
CA ASN A 64 4.70 6.30 -14.98
C ASN A 64 5.25 5.33 -13.95
N TYR A 65 5.75 5.79 -12.78
CA TYR A 65 6.34 4.93 -11.76
C TYR A 65 5.70 5.22 -10.41
N TRP A 66 5.34 4.16 -9.70
CA TRP A 66 4.63 4.27 -8.44
C TRP A 66 4.99 3.11 -7.53
N VAL A 67 4.82 3.36 -6.24
CA VAL A 67 4.85 2.38 -5.16
C VAL A 67 3.50 2.45 -4.46
N ALA A 68 2.91 1.31 -4.16
CA ALA A 68 1.64 1.22 -3.47
C ALA A 68 1.70 0.20 -2.33
N ILE A 69 1.17 0.60 -1.18
CA ILE A 69 1.05 -0.24 0.02
C ILE A 69 -0.41 -0.68 0.11
N ASN A 70 -0.64 -1.99 0.10
CA ASN A 70 -1.96 -2.58 0.26
C ASN A 70 -2.23 -2.81 1.75
N LEU A 71 -3.11 -2.01 2.33
CA LEU A 71 -3.46 -2.07 3.76
C LEU A 71 -4.25 -3.35 4.13
N LEU A 72 -4.66 -4.14 3.13
CA LEU A 72 -5.46 -5.37 3.23
C LEU A 72 -6.86 -5.15 3.78
N ALA A 73 -7.27 -3.91 4.02
CA ALA A 73 -8.63 -3.55 4.39
C ALA A 73 -8.87 -2.06 4.08
N TYR A 74 -10.09 -1.58 4.30
CA TYR A 74 -10.44 -0.17 4.10
C TYR A 74 -10.11 0.66 5.33
N TYR A 75 -9.36 1.74 5.12
CA TYR A 75 -9.01 2.69 6.18
C TYR A 75 -9.39 4.10 5.78
N ASN A 76 -9.63 4.93 6.79
CA ASN A 76 -9.55 6.39 6.67
C ASN A 76 -8.16 6.80 7.14
N VAL A 77 -7.28 7.15 6.20
CA VAL A 77 -5.88 7.51 6.47
C VAL A 77 -5.80 9.00 6.77
N PHE A 78 -5.10 9.35 7.85
CA PHE A 78 -4.91 10.72 8.32
C PHE A 78 -3.55 11.29 7.95
N GLY A 79 -2.53 10.44 7.90
CA GLY A 79 -1.17 10.89 7.65
C GLY A 79 -0.21 9.73 7.48
N LEU A 80 0.97 10.07 6.98
CA LEU A 80 2.06 9.16 6.75
C LEU A 80 3.34 9.80 7.23
N ASP A 81 4.17 9.00 7.89
CA ASP A 81 5.52 9.38 8.26
C ASP A 81 6.52 8.61 7.42
N PHE A 82 7.56 9.30 6.98
CA PHE A 82 8.62 8.78 6.16
C PHE A 82 9.95 9.01 6.85
N ARG A 83 10.74 7.95 6.95
CA ARG A 83 12.15 8.06 7.28
C ARG A 83 12.98 7.97 6.02
N LEU A 84 13.77 9.00 5.75
CA LEU A 84 14.62 9.11 4.58
C LEU A 84 16.09 8.93 4.94
N VAL A 85 16.87 8.57 3.94
CA VAL A 85 18.32 8.73 4.01
C VAL A 85 18.66 10.15 3.54
N SER A 86 19.57 10.83 4.24
CA SER A 86 19.89 12.27 4.05
C SER A 86 20.15 12.73 2.61
N SER A 87 20.61 11.84 1.72
CA SER A 87 20.81 12.15 0.30
C SER A 87 19.52 12.21 -0.53
N ALA A 88 18.38 11.78 0.01
CA ALA A 88 17.08 11.70 -0.68
C ALA A 88 16.17 12.93 -0.48
N LEU A 89 16.59 13.88 0.36
CA LEU A 89 15.86 15.08 0.76
C LEU A 89 15.27 15.88 -0.41
N ASN A 90 16.08 16.15 -1.43
CA ASN A 90 15.67 16.96 -2.57
C ASN A 90 14.62 16.27 -3.45
N ALA A 91 14.65 14.94 -3.51
CA ALA A 91 13.69 14.16 -4.27
C ALA A 91 12.34 14.03 -3.55
N PHE A 92 12.32 14.13 -2.21
CA PHE A 92 11.10 14.05 -1.42
C PHE A 92 10.11 15.17 -1.72
N LYS A 93 10.59 16.38 -2.00
CA LYS A 93 9.76 17.55 -2.37
C LYS A 93 8.96 17.37 -3.66
N SER A 94 9.21 16.29 -4.41
CA SER A 94 8.66 16.10 -5.75
C SER A 94 7.59 15.02 -5.82
N PHE A 95 7.18 14.41 -4.70
CA PHE A 95 6.14 13.38 -4.70
C PHE A 95 5.00 13.68 -3.72
N TYR A 96 3.87 13.05 -4.01
CA TYR A 96 2.63 13.16 -3.26
C TYR A 96 2.03 11.77 -3.01
N VAL A 97 1.03 11.74 -2.13
CA VAL A 97 0.32 10.56 -1.70
C VAL A 97 -1.13 10.62 -2.17
N GLU A 98 -1.59 9.51 -2.74
CA GLU A 98 -2.99 9.30 -3.09
C GLU A 98 -3.48 7.98 -2.50
N LEU A 99 -4.79 7.85 -2.39
CA LEU A 99 -5.43 6.60 -2.01
C LEU A 99 -6.38 6.12 -3.08
N THR A 100 -6.52 4.81 -3.18
CA THR A 100 -7.51 4.20 -4.06
C THR A 100 -8.02 2.89 -3.47
N ASN A 101 -9.18 2.44 -3.96
CA ASN A 101 -9.73 1.12 -3.68
C ASN A 101 -9.41 0.14 -4.81
N ASP A 102 -8.98 0.66 -5.96
CA ASP A 102 -8.65 -0.13 -7.13
C ASP A 102 -7.19 -0.61 -7.01
N ASN A 103 -6.93 -1.86 -7.37
CA ASN A 103 -5.55 -2.36 -7.35
C ASN A 103 -4.74 -1.67 -8.47
N PRO A 104 -3.69 -0.90 -8.15
CA PRO A 104 -2.93 -0.13 -9.13
C PRO A 104 -2.13 -1.00 -10.11
N ALA A 105 -1.90 -2.28 -9.79
CA ALA A 105 -1.32 -3.23 -10.74
C ALA A 105 -2.29 -3.65 -11.85
N VAL A 106 -3.59 -3.38 -11.72
CA VAL A 106 -4.65 -3.89 -12.60
C VAL A 106 -5.20 -2.81 -13.54
N GLN A 107 -5.41 -1.56 -13.10
CA GLN A 107 -6.16 -0.57 -13.89
C GLN A 107 -5.51 0.81 -14.03
N TYR A 108 -4.37 0.94 -14.71
CA TYR A 108 -3.62 2.20 -14.73
C TYR A 108 -4.36 3.46 -15.24
N ASN A 109 -5.30 3.32 -16.18
CA ASN A 109 -5.88 4.45 -16.92
C ASN A 109 -7.30 4.86 -16.49
N SER A 110 -7.88 4.21 -15.46
CA SER A 110 -9.30 4.37 -15.09
C SER A 110 -9.52 4.43 -13.58
N MET A 111 -8.46 4.68 -12.82
CA MET A 111 -8.51 4.61 -11.36
C MET A 111 -9.10 5.87 -10.74
N ASN A 112 -9.96 5.66 -9.76
CA ASN A 112 -10.42 6.73 -8.87
C ASN A 112 -9.40 6.89 -7.74
N TYR A 113 -8.49 7.83 -7.93
CA TYR A 113 -7.56 8.27 -6.88
C TYR A 113 -8.17 9.41 -6.08
N SER A 114 -8.01 9.33 -4.76
CA SER A 114 -8.32 10.40 -3.83
C SER A 114 -7.00 10.96 -3.30
N TYR A 115 -6.73 12.22 -3.60
CA TYR A 115 -5.52 12.90 -3.16
C TYR A 115 -5.49 13.05 -1.63
N CYS A 116 -4.45 12.54 -0.98
CA CYS A 116 -4.19 12.71 0.44
C CYS A 116 -3.46 14.03 0.69
N GLY A 117 -2.24 14.14 0.19
CA GLY A 117 -1.37 15.26 0.49
C GLY A 117 -0.03 15.12 -0.22
N GLU A 118 0.74 16.19 -0.17
CA GLU A 118 2.16 16.20 -0.49
C GLU A 118 2.91 16.81 0.70
N LYS A 119 4.24 16.88 0.61
CA LYS A 119 5.03 17.46 1.68
C LYS A 119 4.51 18.89 2.00
N ASP A 120 4.12 19.12 3.26
CA ASP A 120 3.80 20.46 3.77
C ASP A 120 5.08 21.13 4.28
N ASP A 121 5.54 22.16 3.56
CA ASP A 121 6.74 22.91 3.92
C ASP A 121 6.56 23.77 5.21
N ASN A 122 5.36 23.82 5.80
CA ASN A 122 5.07 24.60 7.01
C ASN A 122 5.16 23.80 8.33
N ILE A 123 5.43 22.48 8.28
CA ILE A 123 5.59 21.67 9.50
C ILE A 123 6.99 21.91 10.09
N LEU A 124 7.04 22.71 11.16
CA LEU A 124 8.25 22.98 11.94
C LEU A 124 8.58 21.80 12.86
N GLY A 125 9.65 21.06 12.55
CA GLY A 125 10.11 19.91 13.32
C GLY A 125 11.01 18.92 12.57
N GLU A 126 11.36 19.20 11.31
CA GLU A 126 12.25 18.36 10.50
C GLU A 126 13.60 18.15 11.19
N SER A 127 13.86 16.93 11.65
CA SER A 127 15.22 16.41 11.56
C SER A 127 15.46 16.05 10.09
N ASP A 128 16.70 16.19 9.60
CA ASP A 128 17.07 16.04 8.17
C ASP A 128 16.65 14.70 7.50
N ASN A 129 16.02 13.78 8.22
CA ASN A 129 15.66 12.44 7.76
C ASN A 129 14.20 12.06 8.07
N PHE A 130 13.37 12.92 8.66
CA PHE A 130 11.99 12.56 9.03
C PHE A 130 10.97 13.52 8.42
N TYR A 131 9.97 12.96 7.75
CA TYR A 131 8.99 13.70 6.96
C TYR A 131 7.57 13.21 7.18
N THR A 132 6.66 14.12 7.46
CA THR A 132 5.24 13.82 7.61
C THR A 132 4.45 14.39 6.45
N ILE A 133 3.54 13.59 5.88
CA ILE A 133 2.51 14.04 4.95
C ILE A 133 1.16 13.84 5.63
N LEU A 134 0.45 14.94 5.86
CA LEU A 134 -0.91 14.91 6.38
C LEU A 134 -1.90 14.83 5.22
N CYS A 135 -2.90 13.99 5.38
CA CYS A 135 -4.02 13.97 4.46
C CYS A 135 -4.94 15.17 4.70
N LYS A 136 -5.66 15.60 3.65
CA LYS A 136 -6.71 16.61 3.73
C LYS A 136 -7.71 16.35 4.89
N THR A 137 -8.31 17.43 5.37
CA THR A 137 -9.19 17.48 6.55
C THR A 137 -10.19 16.32 6.60
N GLY A 138 -10.16 15.58 7.71
CA GLY A 138 -11.02 14.41 7.95
C GLY A 138 -10.45 13.07 7.47
N GLY A 139 -9.28 13.07 6.83
CA GLY A 139 -8.63 11.88 6.29
C GLY A 139 -9.16 11.47 4.92
N VAL A 140 -8.44 10.54 4.27
CA VAL A 140 -8.81 10.00 2.97
C VAL A 140 -9.06 8.51 3.07
N LYS A 141 -10.15 8.06 2.42
CA LYS A 141 -10.57 6.66 2.46
C LYS A 141 -9.90 5.86 1.35
N GLY A 142 -9.33 4.71 1.68
CA GLY A 142 -8.75 3.82 0.69
C GLY A 142 -8.23 2.51 1.27
N GLN A 143 -7.93 1.56 0.37
CA GLN A 143 -7.22 0.32 0.70
C GLN A 143 -5.75 0.39 0.27
N PHE A 144 -5.47 1.05 -0.85
CA PHE A 144 -4.13 1.23 -1.36
C PHE A 144 -3.69 2.66 -1.10
N VAL A 145 -2.52 2.79 -0.48
CA VAL A 145 -1.81 4.06 -0.36
C VAL A 145 -0.75 4.08 -1.45
N VAL A 146 -0.73 5.12 -2.28
CA VAL A 146 0.08 5.18 -3.50
C VAL A 146 0.97 6.42 -3.47
N LEU A 147 2.27 6.21 -3.67
CA LEU A 147 3.27 7.27 -3.80
C LEU A 147 3.52 7.55 -5.28
N ARG A 148 3.46 8.83 -5.68
CA ARG A 148 3.62 9.26 -7.07
C ARG A 148 4.30 10.62 -7.18
N SER A 149 4.87 10.90 -8.35
CA SER A 149 5.42 12.21 -8.68
C SER A 149 4.90 12.68 -10.02
N ASN A 150 4.72 14.00 -10.16
CA ASN A 150 4.37 14.63 -11.44
C ASN A 150 5.58 14.78 -12.38
N LEU A 151 6.79 14.54 -11.88
CA LEU A 151 8.01 14.53 -12.69
C LEU A 151 8.10 13.23 -13.50
N LEU A 152 8.95 13.23 -14.54
CA LEU A 152 9.10 12.07 -15.41
C LEU A 152 9.61 10.83 -14.66
N SER A 153 10.62 11.03 -13.81
CA SER A 153 11.20 10.00 -12.97
C SER A 153 12.07 10.65 -11.90
N ILE A 154 11.88 10.27 -10.65
CA ILE A 154 12.74 10.62 -9.51
C ILE A 154 13.13 9.35 -8.76
N TYR A 155 14.22 9.44 -8.00
CA TYR A 155 14.63 8.40 -7.08
C TYR A 155 14.62 8.93 -5.65
N VAL A 156 14.00 8.19 -4.74
CA VAL A 156 13.96 8.50 -3.31
C VAL A 156 14.47 7.28 -2.57
N VAL A 157 15.31 7.46 -1.56
CA VAL A 157 15.75 6.36 -0.69
C VAL A 157 15.03 6.50 0.63
N VAL A 158 14.19 5.52 0.94
CA VAL A 158 13.30 5.51 2.10
C VAL A 158 13.68 4.33 2.98
N SER A 159 13.82 4.57 4.27
CA SER A 159 14.06 3.55 5.28
C SER A 159 12.76 2.92 5.73
N GLU A 160 11.81 3.73 6.17
CA GLU A 160 10.54 3.26 6.71
C GLU A 160 9.41 4.21 6.30
N ILE A 161 8.22 3.65 6.15
CA ILE A 161 6.95 4.34 5.90
C ILE A 161 5.95 3.86 6.94
N GLU A 162 5.52 4.79 7.77
CA GLU A 162 4.45 4.58 8.73
C GLU A 162 3.18 5.22 8.23
N ILE A 163 2.06 4.52 8.39
CA ILE A 163 0.76 5.04 7.94
C ILE A 163 -0.16 5.05 9.14
N PHE A 164 -0.92 6.12 9.29
CA PHE A 164 -1.83 6.33 10.40
C PHE A 164 -3.24 6.57 9.90
N GLY A 165 -4.19 5.88 10.52
CA GLY A 165 -5.57 5.91 10.09
C GLY A 165 -6.48 5.03 10.94
N ASN A 166 -7.78 5.15 10.71
CA ASN A 166 -8.79 4.33 11.36
C ASN A 166 -9.37 3.31 10.39
N TYR A 167 -9.47 2.08 10.87
CA TYR A 167 -10.10 0.99 10.14
C TYR A 167 -11.62 1.25 9.97
N LEU A 168 -12.11 1.07 8.75
CA LEU A 168 -13.50 1.33 8.37
C LEU A 168 -14.30 0.03 8.26
N LYS A 169 -14.78 -0.46 9.41
CA LYS A 169 -15.58 -1.69 9.54
C LYS A 169 -16.79 -1.74 8.58
N ASP A 170 -17.43 -0.61 8.31
CA ASP A 170 -18.65 -0.56 7.49
C ASP A 170 -18.39 -0.61 5.98
N LEU A 171 -17.18 -0.30 5.52
CA LEU A 171 -16.80 -0.33 4.11
C LEU A 171 -16.26 -1.67 3.65
N GLU A 172 -15.93 -2.57 4.58
CA GLU A 172 -15.53 -3.95 4.28
C GLU A 172 -16.65 -4.76 3.61
N LYS A 173 -17.89 -4.25 3.63
CA LYS A 173 -19.02 -4.77 2.84
C LYS A 173 -18.85 -4.60 1.33
N ARG A 174 -17.81 -3.92 0.84
CA ARG A 174 -17.42 -3.92 -0.58
C ARG A 174 -16.11 -4.68 -0.80
N SER A 175 -16.26 -5.95 -1.16
CA SER A 175 -15.37 -6.79 -1.98
C SER A 175 -13.86 -6.80 -1.69
N GLN A 176 -13.44 -7.20 -0.49
CA GLN A 176 -12.12 -7.82 -0.35
C GLN A 176 -12.09 -9.17 -1.07
N ASN A 177 -11.04 -9.45 -1.86
CA ASN A 177 -10.85 -10.79 -2.41
C ASN A 177 -10.45 -11.75 -1.27
N ILE A 178 -11.45 -12.36 -0.65
CA ILE A 178 -11.29 -13.33 0.45
C ILE A 178 -10.48 -14.57 0.05
N LEU A 179 -10.32 -14.82 -1.25
CA LEU A 179 -9.55 -15.93 -1.78
C LEU A 179 -8.06 -15.62 -1.86
N PHE A 180 -7.62 -14.38 -1.61
CA PHE A 180 -6.21 -14.01 -1.72
C PHE A 180 -5.30 -14.90 -0.85
N ASN A 181 -4.27 -15.48 -1.48
CA ASN A 181 -3.29 -16.38 -0.87
C ASN A 181 -3.89 -17.60 -0.15
N LYS A 182 -5.10 -18.03 -0.54
CA LYS A 182 -5.74 -19.22 0.02
C LYS A 182 -5.21 -20.51 -0.62
N PRO A 183 -5.17 -21.63 0.13
CA PRO A 183 -4.82 -22.94 -0.43
C PRO A 183 -5.74 -23.33 -1.59
N CYS A 184 -5.14 -23.89 -2.63
CA CYS A 184 -5.84 -24.26 -3.86
C CYS A 184 -5.34 -25.62 -4.38
N TRP A 185 -6.27 -26.40 -4.91
CA TRP A 185 -6.00 -27.65 -5.61
C TRP A 185 -6.70 -27.66 -6.95
N ALA A 186 -6.21 -28.48 -7.86
CA ALA A 186 -6.82 -28.69 -9.16
C ALA A 186 -6.80 -30.17 -9.52
N SER A 187 -7.68 -30.55 -10.44
CA SER A 187 -7.75 -31.91 -11.00
C SER A 187 -6.40 -32.38 -11.52
N THR A 188 -5.77 -31.53 -12.34
CA THR A 188 -4.42 -31.76 -12.86
C THR A 188 -3.65 -30.46 -12.99
N ILE A 189 -2.34 -30.58 -13.17
CA ILE A 189 -1.44 -29.46 -13.43
C ILE A 189 -0.79 -29.69 -14.80
N TYR A 190 -0.96 -28.74 -15.73
CA TYR A 190 -0.40 -28.82 -17.08
C TYR A 190 1.14 -28.84 -17.08
N SER A 191 1.75 -27.97 -16.28
CA SER A 191 3.20 -27.83 -16.15
C SER A 191 3.60 -27.32 -14.77
N SER A 192 4.87 -27.44 -14.41
CA SER A 192 5.43 -26.89 -13.16
C SER A 192 5.27 -25.37 -13.00
N ARG A 193 4.83 -24.66 -14.05
CA ARG A 193 4.55 -23.22 -14.04
C ARG A 193 3.06 -22.87 -13.92
N SER A 194 2.18 -23.87 -13.76
CA SER A 194 0.72 -23.71 -13.89
C SER A 194 -0.05 -24.12 -12.64
N HIS A 195 0.57 -24.00 -11.46
CA HIS A 195 0.01 -24.49 -10.21
C HIS A 195 -1.30 -23.79 -9.82
N ALA A 196 -2.16 -24.50 -9.08
CA ALA A 196 -3.47 -24.01 -8.67
C ALA A 196 -3.43 -22.72 -7.81
N TYR A 197 -2.40 -22.56 -6.96
CA TYR A 197 -2.25 -21.36 -6.11
C TYR A 197 -2.12 -20.06 -6.93
N LEU A 198 -1.71 -20.13 -8.20
CA LEU A 198 -1.67 -18.96 -9.09
C LEU A 198 -3.05 -18.33 -9.31
N ALA A 199 -4.14 -19.08 -9.13
CA ALA A 199 -5.51 -18.58 -9.25
C ALA A 199 -5.90 -17.57 -8.15
N THR A 200 -5.22 -17.61 -7.00
CA THR A 200 -5.56 -16.79 -5.82
C THR A 200 -4.53 -15.72 -5.48
N LEU A 201 -3.39 -15.69 -6.16
CA LEU A 201 -2.30 -14.76 -5.88
C LEU A 201 -2.54 -13.31 -6.34
N GLY A 202 -3.60 -13.06 -7.12
CA GLY A 202 -3.89 -11.70 -7.61
C GLY A 202 -2.83 -11.11 -8.56
N VAL A 203 -1.93 -11.94 -9.10
CA VAL A 203 -0.86 -11.51 -10.03
C VAL A 203 -1.37 -11.57 -11.47
N ARG A 204 -1.30 -10.44 -12.20
CA ARG A 204 -1.54 -10.42 -13.66
C ARG A 204 -0.43 -11.18 -14.38
N GLY A 205 -0.75 -12.38 -14.85
CA GLY A 205 0.18 -13.28 -15.56
C GLY A 205 0.37 -14.64 -14.89
N GLY A 206 -0.07 -14.79 -13.63
CA GLY A 206 -0.21 -16.11 -13.00
C GLY A 206 -1.33 -16.87 -13.70
N LEU A 207 -0.98 -17.89 -14.48
CA LEU A 207 -1.95 -18.72 -15.20
C LEU A 207 -1.98 -20.10 -14.57
N PHE A 208 -3.06 -20.38 -13.83
CA PHE A 208 -3.47 -21.75 -13.54
C PHE A 208 -3.88 -22.44 -14.85
N HIS A 209 -3.44 -23.68 -15.06
CA HIS A 209 -3.77 -24.46 -16.26
C HIS A 209 -3.77 -25.96 -15.94
N THR A 210 -4.89 -26.63 -16.21
CA THR A 210 -5.02 -28.09 -16.12
C THR A 210 -4.50 -28.78 -17.39
N LYS A 211 -4.24 -30.08 -17.34
CA LYS A 211 -4.10 -30.88 -18.57
C LYS A 211 -5.44 -30.94 -19.31
N ARG A 212 -5.42 -31.38 -20.57
CA ARG A 212 -6.64 -31.69 -21.31
C ARG A 212 -7.26 -32.95 -20.70
N GLU A 213 -8.42 -32.81 -20.10
CA GLU A 213 -9.13 -33.88 -19.40
C GLU A 213 -10.64 -33.63 -19.41
N ASN A 214 -11.42 -34.66 -19.07
CA ASN A 214 -12.86 -34.52 -18.89
C ASN A 214 -13.16 -33.94 -17.50
N ASN A 215 -14.01 -32.92 -17.42
CA ASN A 215 -14.42 -32.23 -16.19
C ASN A 215 -13.25 -31.69 -15.33
N PRO A 216 -12.39 -30.81 -15.88
CA PRO A 216 -11.33 -30.17 -15.11
C PRO A 216 -11.92 -29.31 -13.98
N TRP A 217 -11.27 -29.31 -12.82
CA TRP A 217 -11.74 -28.55 -11.65
C TRP A 217 -10.61 -27.83 -10.92
N ILE A 218 -10.98 -26.76 -10.21
CA ILE A 218 -10.16 -26.09 -9.20
C ILE A 218 -10.99 -25.97 -7.93
N TRP A 219 -10.35 -26.24 -6.79
CA TRP A 219 -10.93 -26.09 -5.47
C TRP A 219 -10.05 -25.16 -4.65
N ILE A 220 -10.66 -24.16 -4.03
CA ILE A 220 -10.02 -23.19 -3.16
C ILE A 220 -10.58 -23.39 -1.74
N ASP A 221 -9.71 -23.66 -0.77
CA ASP A 221 -10.09 -23.70 0.64
C ASP A 221 -10.04 -22.29 1.23
N MET A 222 -11.21 -21.77 1.61
CA MET A 222 -11.34 -20.44 2.17
C MET A 222 -10.89 -20.37 3.63
N LEU A 223 -10.54 -21.49 4.26
CA LEU A 223 -10.12 -21.65 5.66
C LEU A 223 -11.21 -21.26 6.67
N GLY A 224 -12.47 -21.21 6.22
CA GLY A 224 -13.62 -20.81 7.01
C GLY A 224 -14.91 -20.79 6.18
N MET A 225 -16.04 -20.58 6.86
CA MET A 225 -17.32 -20.42 6.20
C MET A 225 -17.56 -18.96 5.82
N TYR A 226 -17.89 -18.73 4.55
CA TYR A 226 -18.16 -17.39 4.02
C TYR A 226 -19.52 -17.35 3.32
N LYS A 227 -20.25 -16.27 3.51
CA LYS A 227 -21.40 -15.93 2.67
C LYS A 227 -20.88 -15.22 1.42
N LEU A 228 -20.91 -15.93 0.28
CA LEU A 228 -20.43 -15.39 -0.99
C LEU A 228 -21.51 -14.54 -1.65
N PHE A 229 -21.13 -13.36 -2.11
CA PHE A 229 -22.02 -12.43 -2.82
C PHE A 229 -21.63 -12.24 -4.29
N GLN A 230 -20.35 -12.41 -4.64
CA GLN A 230 -19.84 -12.25 -5.98
C GLN A 230 -18.59 -13.11 -6.20
N ILE A 231 -18.45 -13.65 -7.41
CA ILE A 231 -17.24 -14.33 -7.88
C ILE A 231 -16.77 -13.61 -9.14
N ALA A 232 -15.50 -13.19 -9.17
CA ALA A 232 -14.88 -12.55 -10.33
C ALA A 232 -13.85 -13.50 -10.94
N ILE A 233 -14.02 -13.82 -12.23
CA ILE A 233 -13.13 -14.72 -12.98
C ILE A 233 -12.39 -13.88 -14.03
N LEU A 234 -11.06 -13.92 -14.01
CA LEU A 234 -10.22 -13.33 -15.05
C LEU A 234 -9.78 -14.41 -16.04
N ASN A 235 -10.23 -14.29 -17.29
CA ASN A 235 -9.79 -15.17 -18.37
C ASN A 235 -8.37 -14.81 -18.86
N ARG A 236 -7.66 -15.82 -19.38
CA ARG A 236 -6.36 -15.64 -20.03
C ARG A 236 -6.48 -14.63 -21.17
N ASN A 237 -5.68 -13.56 -21.10
CA ASN A 237 -5.58 -12.60 -22.19
C ASN A 237 -4.74 -13.23 -23.32
N ASN A 238 -5.41 -13.81 -24.33
CA ASN A 238 -4.75 -14.23 -25.56
C ASN A 238 -4.46 -12.97 -26.40
N ARG A 239 -3.38 -12.24 -26.13
CA ARG A 239 -2.82 -11.32 -27.13
C ARG A 239 -2.16 -12.14 -28.25
N ARG A 240 -2.97 -12.74 -29.13
CA ARG A 240 -2.65 -12.73 -30.56
C ARG A 240 -3.16 -11.37 -31.04
N LYS A 241 -2.24 -10.44 -31.31
CA LYS A 241 -2.56 -9.40 -32.27
C LYS A 241 -2.92 -10.15 -33.55
N LEU A 242 -4.18 -10.08 -33.97
CA LEU A 242 -4.49 -10.23 -35.38
C LEU A 242 -3.79 -9.04 -36.07
N GLU A 243 -3.18 -9.38 -37.19
CA GLU A 243 -2.31 -8.58 -38.05
C GLU A 243 -2.84 -7.18 -38.35
#